data_AF-A0A533VTC0-F1
#
_entry.id   AF-A0A533VTC0-F1
#
_cell.length_a   1.000
_cell.length_b   1.000
_cell.length_c   1.000
_cell.angle_alpha   90.00
_cell.angle_beta   90.00
_cell.angle_gamma   90.00
#
_symmetry.space_group_name_H-M   'P 1'
#
loop_
_entity.id
_entity.type
_entity.pdbx_description
1 polymer ?
#
loop_
_entity_poly.entity_id
_entity_poly.type
_entity_poly.pdbx_seq_one_letter_code
_entity_poly.pdbx_strand_id
1 'polypeptide(L)'
;MAGINRFCVMATLQAARAHLLGLKLDEAYSWGLNRACYSEDTFVLTENGWKLHSDVSNAERIMVFSPRDDKIWYEKPNALHVYQYSGKMVHFRTKLVDILTTPEHTIVYKWGSDRPWRITQAKELVKKRVVLPAVADWECKENDMEWVEVPQFLKRNGSIGPTLLSAVKIPIATWLELAGYYLSEGGMDSKNHYNFTLGQSKKKPDYVDKIRYILRLLPFHSHEYSDDTMVRWNVGSKQLCEYISGELGEGHQYKHIPSWIKNLPRRHLVILFDSLLLGDGTFRNGRFIRYSSTSERLARDVAEIAIKLGYSTNLRVAYAGGGRRDTLYQVTLRKAKYHDVTKQKISFEDYTGTVYCFSTSTGFYVTMRNGKVAFQGNTFYAAAKRGFKGGSGGKRESRAAENRPPETRPDVFRLGDDMAFREVRGGRTLFTIGGKVQGEADFERQVASRFGEKFSVAWKDALDLLGNYDRDTLLSQNAFYRDVYKPNRDSLVEKWSVLVEGQVKKEKTTGRPSRP
;
A
#
# COMPACT_ATOMS: atom_id res chain seq x y z
N MET A 1 -7.38 36.68 -2.05
CA MET A 1 -6.35 35.84 -2.68
C MET A 1 -5.85 34.85 -1.64
N ALA A 2 -5.67 33.57 -2.01
CA ALA A 2 -5.11 32.58 -1.08
C ALA A 2 -3.62 32.88 -0.86
N GLY A 3 -3.17 32.95 0.39
CA GLY A 3 -1.78 33.28 0.74
C GLY A 3 -0.75 32.28 0.22
N ILE A 4 0.53 32.66 0.31
CA ILE A 4 1.65 31.76 0.02
C ILE A 4 1.56 30.58 0.99
N ASN A 5 1.66 29.37 0.45
CA ASN A 5 1.56 28.14 1.23
C ASN A 5 2.72 27.19 0.92
N ARG A 6 2.85 26.13 1.71
CA ARG A 6 3.93 25.11 1.59
C ARG A 6 4.03 24.49 0.21
N PHE A 7 2.91 24.43 -0.53
CA PHE A 7 2.87 23.98 -1.91
C PHE A 7 3.60 24.97 -2.83
N CYS A 8 3.33 26.28 -2.70
CA CYS A 8 4.05 27.31 -3.46
C CYS A 8 5.55 27.24 -3.21
N VAL A 9 5.96 27.03 -1.95
CA VAL A 9 7.36 26.82 -1.58
C VAL A 9 7.97 25.59 -2.25
N MET A 10 7.31 24.43 -2.17
CA MET A 10 7.81 23.20 -2.79
C MET A 10 7.92 23.34 -4.30
N ALA A 11 6.90 23.86 -4.97
CA ALA A 11 6.89 23.98 -6.42
C ALA A 11 7.97 24.94 -6.93
N THR A 12 8.15 26.08 -6.27
CA THR A 12 9.22 27.04 -6.58
C THR A 12 10.60 26.42 -6.35
N LEU A 13 10.83 25.73 -5.23
CA LEU A 13 12.11 25.09 -4.95
C LEU A 13 12.39 23.90 -5.88
N GLN A 14 11.41 23.07 -6.23
CA GLN A 14 11.59 21.96 -7.16
C GLN A 14 11.86 22.45 -8.59
N ALA A 15 11.19 23.52 -9.02
CA ALA A 15 11.50 24.16 -10.29
C ALA A 15 12.91 24.78 -10.26
N ALA A 16 13.27 25.53 -9.22
CA ALA A 16 14.60 26.13 -9.10
C ALA A 16 15.71 25.07 -9.06
N ARG A 17 15.48 23.96 -8.33
CA ARG A 17 16.35 22.78 -8.29
C ARG A 17 16.54 22.18 -9.68
N ALA A 18 15.45 21.97 -10.42
CA ALA A 18 15.53 21.43 -11.77
C ALA A 18 16.30 22.36 -12.72
N HIS A 19 16.09 23.67 -12.58
CA HIS A 19 16.83 24.66 -13.34
C HIS A 19 18.34 24.61 -13.04
N LEU A 20 18.74 24.59 -11.76
CA LEU A 20 20.14 24.45 -11.34
C LEU A 20 20.79 23.14 -11.80
N LEU A 21 20.01 22.08 -11.93
CA LEU A 21 20.49 20.79 -12.41
C LEU A 21 20.57 20.68 -13.94
N GLY A 22 20.21 21.75 -14.66
CA GLY A 22 20.47 21.91 -16.09
C GLY A 22 19.23 21.97 -16.99
N LEU A 23 18.03 22.01 -16.42
CA LEU A 23 16.81 22.16 -17.22
C LEU A 23 16.61 23.62 -17.63
N LYS A 24 16.09 23.83 -18.85
CA LYS A 24 15.64 25.17 -19.25
C LYS A 24 14.46 25.60 -18.38
N LEU A 25 14.24 26.91 -18.27
CA LEU A 25 13.32 27.50 -17.30
C LEU A 25 11.87 26.98 -17.45
N ASP A 26 11.41 26.84 -18.69
CA ASP A 26 10.09 26.31 -19.02
C ASP A 26 9.93 24.82 -18.64
N GLU A 27 10.98 24.03 -18.85
CA GLU A 27 11.05 22.61 -18.46
C GLU A 27 11.07 22.50 -16.93
N ALA A 28 11.85 23.34 -16.25
CA ALA A 28 11.96 23.41 -14.81
C ALA A 28 10.62 23.78 -14.13
N TYR A 29 9.89 24.75 -14.67
CA TYR A 29 8.54 25.08 -14.20
C TYR A 29 7.56 23.93 -14.39
N SER A 30 7.65 23.23 -15.51
CA SER A 30 6.86 22.03 -15.76
C SER A 30 7.14 20.92 -14.73
N TRP A 31 8.40 20.76 -14.33
CA TRP A 31 8.85 19.78 -13.36
C TRP A 31 8.31 20.03 -11.94
N GLY A 32 8.27 21.30 -11.50
CA GLY A 32 7.80 21.70 -10.17
C GLY A 32 6.32 21.43 -9.87
N LEU A 33 5.54 20.93 -10.83
CA LEU A 33 4.08 20.76 -10.73
C LEU A 33 3.58 19.34 -10.43
N ASN A 34 4.46 18.34 -10.28
CA ASN A 34 4.05 16.94 -10.16
C ASN A 34 3.24 16.66 -8.87
N ARG A 35 1.95 16.26 -8.97
CA ARG A 35 0.95 16.36 -7.87
C ARG A 35 -0.09 15.23 -7.69
N ALA A 36 0.29 13.95 -7.78
CA ALA A 36 -0.66 12.83 -7.60
C ALA A 36 -0.29 11.93 -6.42
N CYS A 37 -0.85 12.12 -5.22
CA CYS A 37 -0.45 11.38 -4.03
C CYS A 37 -1.61 11.02 -3.09
N TYR A 38 -1.37 10.01 -2.23
CA TYR A 38 -2.21 9.60 -1.11
C TYR A 38 -1.91 10.42 0.15
N SER A 39 -2.85 10.46 1.10
CA SER A 39 -2.64 10.99 2.45
C SER A 39 -1.65 10.15 3.27
N GLU A 40 -0.96 10.77 4.23
CA GLU A 40 0.09 10.12 5.04
C GLU A 40 -0.37 8.92 5.88
N ASP A 41 -1.66 8.81 6.19
CA ASP A 41 -2.25 7.71 6.95
C ASP A 41 -2.59 6.46 6.10
N THR A 42 -2.15 6.44 4.84
CA THR A 42 -2.39 5.34 3.91
C THR A 42 -1.27 4.32 3.97
N PHE A 43 -1.62 3.07 4.27
CA PHE A 43 -0.72 1.92 4.22
C PHE A 43 -0.55 1.40 2.78
N VAL A 44 0.62 0.83 2.52
CA VAL A 44 0.98 0.09 1.30
C VAL A 44 1.23 -1.36 1.68
N LEU A 45 0.78 -2.28 0.83
CA LEU A 45 1.06 -3.69 1.02
C LEU A 45 2.46 -4.03 0.48
N THR A 46 3.40 -4.37 1.36
CA THR A 46 4.73 -4.86 0.98
C THR A 46 4.80 -6.39 1.05
N GLU A 47 5.88 -6.98 0.54
CA GLU A 47 6.12 -8.42 0.69
C GLU A 47 6.33 -8.86 2.16
N ASN A 48 6.50 -7.89 3.06
CA ASN A 48 6.62 -8.06 4.51
C ASN A 48 5.39 -7.54 5.30
N GLY A 49 4.26 -7.31 4.62
CA GLY A 49 3.01 -6.87 5.24
C GLY A 49 2.71 -5.38 5.05
N TRP A 50 1.76 -4.87 5.82
CA TRP A 50 1.26 -3.50 5.69
C TRP A 50 2.16 -2.49 6.39
N LYS A 51 2.62 -1.48 5.64
CA LYS A 51 3.47 -0.39 6.15
C LYS A 51 2.97 0.96 5.70
N LEU A 52 3.21 2.02 6.46
CA LEU A 52 3.01 3.38 5.94
C LEU A 52 4.01 3.64 4.81
N HIS A 53 3.69 4.54 3.89
CA HIS A 53 4.60 4.88 2.80
C HIS A 53 5.98 5.34 3.30
N SER A 54 6.04 6.03 4.45
CA SER A 54 7.26 6.48 5.11
C SER A 54 8.14 5.34 5.64
N ASP A 55 7.56 4.16 5.89
CA ASP A 55 8.21 3.05 6.58
C ASP A 55 8.67 1.95 5.60
N VAL A 56 8.36 2.12 4.31
CA VAL A 56 8.80 1.21 3.25
C VAL A 56 10.24 1.52 2.91
N SER A 57 11.12 0.52 3.05
CA SER A 57 12.53 0.67 2.69
C SER A 57 12.75 0.59 1.17
N ASN A 58 13.84 1.17 0.68
CA ASN A 58 14.22 1.14 -0.74
C ASN A 58 14.49 -0.27 -1.31
N ALA A 59 14.65 -1.28 -0.45
CA ALA A 59 14.88 -2.66 -0.86
C ALA A 59 13.56 -3.45 -0.99
N GLU A 60 12.48 -2.98 -0.37
CA GLU A 60 11.23 -3.74 -0.31
C GLU A 60 10.41 -3.66 -1.60
N ARG A 61 9.74 -4.76 -1.90
CA ARG A 61 8.76 -4.83 -2.97
C ARG A 61 7.36 -4.52 -2.45
N ILE A 62 6.56 -3.86 -3.29
CA ILE A 62 5.17 -3.51 -3.00
C ILE A 62 4.21 -4.25 -3.92
N MET A 63 2.98 -4.47 -3.46
CA MET A 63 1.94 -5.17 -4.21
C MET A 63 1.39 -4.28 -5.31
N VAL A 64 1.78 -4.57 -6.54
CA VAL A 64 1.36 -3.89 -7.76
C VAL A 64 0.16 -4.56 -8.35
N PHE A 65 -0.72 -3.76 -8.95
CA PHE A 65 -1.97 -4.20 -9.55
C PHE A 65 -1.95 -3.90 -11.05
N SER A 66 -2.37 -4.85 -11.89
CA SER A 66 -2.65 -4.61 -13.30
C SER A 66 -4.15 -4.64 -13.57
N PRO A 67 -4.81 -3.51 -13.85
CA PRO A 67 -6.19 -3.52 -14.29
C PRO A 67 -6.37 -4.10 -15.70
N ARG A 68 -5.28 -4.23 -16.47
CA ARG A 68 -5.29 -4.88 -17.78
C ARG A 68 -5.42 -6.38 -17.66
N ASP A 69 -4.66 -6.96 -16.74
CA ASP A 69 -4.52 -8.42 -16.61
C ASP A 69 -5.39 -8.98 -15.47
N ASP A 70 -6.01 -8.11 -14.66
CA ASP A 70 -6.74 -8.45 -13.42
C ASP A 70 -5.85 -9.22 -12.43
N LYS A 71 -4.57 -8.84 -12.33
CA LYS A 71 -3.55 -9.51 -11.50
C LYS A 71 -2.88 -8.60 -10.50
N ILE A 72 -2.36 -9.20 -9.43
CA ILE A 72 -1.46 -8.56 -8.46
C ILE A 72 -0.18 -9.38 -8.26
N TRP A 73 0.96 -8.69 -8.10
CA TRP A 73 2.27 -9.29 -7.81
C TRP A 73 3.12 -8.30 -6.99
N TYR A 74 4.19 -8.78 -6.37
CA TYR A 74 5.18 -7.90 -5.74
C TYR A 74 6.26 -7.47 -6.74
N GLU A 75 6.58 -6.18 -6.79
CA GLU A 75 7.74 -5.65 -7.51
C GLU A 75 8.40 -4.52 -6.74
N LYS A 76 9.65 -4.22 -7.09
CA LYS A 76 10.36 -3.08 -6.52
C LYS A 76 9.77 -1.80 -7.13
N PRO A 77 9.25 -0.85 -6.32
CA PRO A 77 8.77 0.41 -6.87
C PRO A 77 9.92 1.20 -7.49
N ASN A 78 9.61 1.98 -8.52
CA ASN A 78 10.57 2.77 -9.26
C ASN A 78 11.07 3.99 -8.46
N ALA A 79 10.17 4.67 -7.76
CA ALA A 79 10.46 5.88 -6.97
C ALA A 79 9.33 6.12 -5.95
N LEU A 80 9.61 6.88 -4.90
CA LEU A 80 8.63 7.33 -3.90
C LEU A 80 8.54 8.86 -3.90
N HIS A 81 7.44 9.41 -4.38
CA HIS A 81 7.20 10.85 -4.35
C HIS A 81 6.64 11.27 -3.00
N VAL A 82 7.29 12.24 -2.34
CA VAL A 82 6.90 12.78 -1.03
C VAL A 82 6.97 14.30 -1.02
N TYR A 83 5.90 14.96 -0.58
CA TYR A 83 5.90 16.41 -0.35
C TYR A 83 4.76 16.83 0.60
N GLN A 84 4.82 18.06 1.09
CA GLN A 84 3.73 18.63 1.90
C GLN A 84 2.61 19.15 1.02
N TYR A 85 1.39 18.83 1.39
CA TYR A 85 0.19 19.28 0.70
C TYR A 85 -0.70 20.05 1.66
N SER A 86 -1.23 21.18 1.20
CA SER A 86 -2.30 21.91 1.87
C SER A 86 -3.31 22.35 0.82
N GLY A 87 -4.52 21.81 0.89
CA GLY A 87 -5.56 22.04 -0.10
C GLY A 87 -6.65 20.97 -0.08
N LYS A 88 -7.48 20.97 -1.14
CA LYS A 88 -8.58 20.02 -1.27
C LYS A 88 -8.09 18.66 -1.79
N MET A 89 -8.34 17.59 -1.06
CA MET A 89 -8.22 16.21 -1.53
C MET A 89 -9.58 15.64 -1.90
N VAL A 90 -9.60 14.59 -2.71
CA VAL A 90 -10.82 13.85 -3.06
C VAL A 90 -10.93 12.64 -2.15
N HIS A 91 -12.04 12.55 -1.41
CA HIS A 91 -12.35 11.45 -0.51
C HIS A 91 -13.42 10.54 -1.08
N PHE A 92 -13.06 9.28 -1.34
CA PHE A 92 -14.01 8.20 -1.62
C PHE A 92 -14.30 7.48 -0.31
N ARG A 93 -15.47 7.72 0.30
CA ARG A 93 -15.79 7.21 1.63
C ARG A 93 -17.07 6.39 1.67
N THR A 94 -16.94 5.08 1.75
CA THR A 94 -18.06 4.15 1.99
C THR A 94 -17.77 3.24 3.18
N LYS A 95 -18.66 2.28 3.44
CA LYS A 95 -18.40 1.19 4.39
C LYS A 95 -17.29 0.25 3.93
N LEU A 96 -17.01 0.20 2.62
CA LEU A 96 -16.05 -0.74 2.00
C LEU A 96 -14.82 -0.06 1.40
N VAL A 97 -14.90 1.24 1.13
CA VAL A 97 -13.86 2.02 0.46
C VAL A 97 -13.51 3.23 1.32
N ASP A 98 -12.22 3.52 1.42
CA ASP A 98 -11.70 4.74 2.03
C ASP A 98 -10.41 5.13 1.31
N ILE A 99 -10.51 6.09 0.40
CA ILE A 99 -9.39 6.54 -0.43
C ILE A 99 -9.37 8.07 -0.33
N LEU A 100 -8.26 8.62 0.17
CA LEU A 100 -8.05 10.07 0.25
C LEU A 100 -6.81 10.42 -0.57
N THR A 101 -7.03 11.10 -1.70
CA THR A 101 -5.98 11.39 -2.68
C THR A 101 -6.03 12.83 -3.18
N THR A 102 -4.94 13.34 -3.72
CA THR A 102 -4.96 14.65 -4.39
C THR A 102 -5.91 14.64 -5.61
N PRO A 103 -6.41 15.81 -6.07
CA PRO A 103 -7.36 15.91 -7.18
C PRO A 103 -6.87 15.27 -8.50
N GLU A 104 -5.56 15.31 -8.75
CA GLU A 104 -4.92 14.81 -9.97
C GLU A 104 -4.60 13.31 -9.90
N HIS A 105 -4.85 12.66 -8.77
CA HIS A 105 -4.53 11.25 -8.55
C HIS A 105 -5.29 10.33 -9.52
N THR A 106 -4.59 9.35 -10.07
CA THR A 106 -5.16 8.42 -11.02
C THR A 106 -6.06 7.40 -10.32
N ILE A 107 -7.30 7.28 -10.77
CA ILE A 107 -8.30 6.33 -10.28
C ILE A 107 -8.69 5.38 -11.40
N VAL A 108 -8.65 4.08 -11.11
CA VAL A 108 -9.22 3.02 -11.96
C VAL A 108 -10.66 2.74 -11.52
N TYR A 109 -11.57 2.74 -12.48
CA TYR A 109 -13.00 2.64 -12.21
C TYR A 109 -13.79 2.07 -13.40
N LYS A 110 -15.05 1.71 -13.17
CA LYS A 110 -16.06 1.45 -14.21
C LYS A 110 -17.31 2.27 -13.94
N TRP A 111 -18.11 2.53 -14.98
CA TRP A 111 -19.45 3.13 -14.82
C TRP A 111 -20.51 2.12 -14.35
N GLY A 112 -20.19 0.83 -14.37
CA GLY A 112 -21.01 -0.30 -13.93
C GLY A 112 -20.19 -1.59 -13.99
N SER A 113 -20.65 -2.66 -13.33
CA SER A 113 -19.91 -3.94 -13.23
C SER A 113 -19.50 -4.51 -14.59
N ASP A 114 -20.41 -4.41 -15.56
CA ASP A 114 -20.29 -5.08 -16.86
C ASP A 114 -19.56 -4.21 -17.91
N ARG A 115 -19.07 -3.04 -17.50
CA ARG A 115 -18.35 -2.11 -18.37
C ARG A 115 -16.83 -2.36 -18.28
N PRO A 116 -16.05 -1.99 -19.31
CA PRO A 116 -14.59 -2.09 -19.25
C PRO A 116 -14.01 -1.10 -18.23
N TRP A 117 -12.82 -1.43 -17.69
CA TRP A 117 -12.05 -0.53 -16.86
C TRP A 117 -11.74 0.78 -17.58
N ARG A 118 -11.83 1.88 -16.84
CA ARG A 118 -11.52 3.24 -17.26
C ARG A 118 -10.63 3.88 -16.22
N ILE A 119 -9.89 4.86 -16.66
CA ILE A 119 -8.89 5.53 -15.83
C ILE A 119 -9.05 7.03 -16.02
N THR A 120 -9.12 7.75 -14.91
CA THR A 120 -9.29 9.21 -14.89
C THR A 120 -8.69 9.79 -13.61
N GLN A 121 -8.72 11.11 -13.47
CA GLN A 121 -8.29 11.78 -12.25
C GLN A 121 -9.40 11.77 -11.19
N ALA A 122 -9.02 11.72 -9.91
CA ALA A 122 -9.95 11.65 -8.79
C ALA A 122 -11.00 12.77 -8.82
N LYS A 123 -10.60 14.01 -9.16
CA LYS A 123 -11.51 15.16 -9.24
C LYS A 123 -12.65 14.97 -10.25
N GLU A 124 -12.39 14.22 -11.32
CA GLU A 124 -13.37 13.96 -12.38
C GLU A 124 -14.47 12.98 -11.94
N LEU A 125 -14.30 12.31 -10.79
CA LEU A 125 -15.25 11.36 -10.23
C LEU A 125 -16.10 11.94 -9.10
N VAL A 126 -15.82 13.18 -8.68
CA VAL A 126 -16.61 13.87 -7.65
C VAL A 126 -18.07 13.97 -8.10
N LYS A 127 -19.00 13.63 -7.20
CA LYS A 127 -20.44 13.56 -7.48
C LYS A 127 -20.83 12.60 -8.61
N LYS A 128 -20.01 11.60 -8.93
CA LYS A 128 -20.35 10.53 -9.89
C LYS A 128 -20.47 9.18 -9.20
N ARG A 129 -21.29 8.29 -9.74
CA ARG A 129 -21.34 6.88 -9.30
C ARG A 129 -20.28 6.10 -10.07
N VAL A 130 -19.47 5.32 -9.36
CA VAL A 130 -18.41 4.51 -9.95
C VAL A 130 -18.32 3.14 -9.28
N VAL A 131 -17.73 2.19 -9.99
CA VAL A 131 -17.36 0.88 -9.47
C VAL A 131 -15.83 0.78 -9.44
N LEU A 132 -15.27 0.39 -8.30
CA LEU A 132 -13.82 0.29 -8.06
C LEU A 132 -13.39 -1.18 -7.92
N PRO A 133 -12.15 -1.54 -8.28
CA PRO A 133 -11.64 -2.90 -8.06
C PRO A 133 -11.48 -3.16 -6.56
N ALA A 134 -11.79 -4.39 -6.15
CA ALA A 134 -11.75 -4.81 -4.75
C ALA A 134 -10.75 -5.94 -4.49
N VAL A 135 -10.49 -6.77 -5.51
CA VAL A 135 -9.51 -7.87 -5.52
C VAL A 135 -9.04 -8.10 -6.95
N ALA A 136 -7.91 -8.78 -7.11
CA ALA A 136 -7.38 -9.27 -8.38
C ALA A 136 -6.68 -10.63 -8.15
N ASP A 137 -6.32 -11.33 -9.22
CA ASP A 137 -5.71 -12.66 -9.14
C ASP A 137 -4.25 -12.57 -8.68
N TRP A 138 -3.90 -13.36 -7.66
CA TRP A 138 -2.55 -13.40 -7.08
C TRP A 138 -1.58 -14.15 -7.99
N GLU A 139 -0.55 -13.44 -8.46
CA GLU A 139 0.53 -13.97 -9.27
C GLU A 139 1.83 -13.95 -8.46
N CYS A 140 2.38 -15.14 -8.24
CA CYS A 140 3.67 -15.33 -7.61
C CYS A 140 4.49 -16.32 -8.43
N LYS A 141 5.81 -16.35 -8.16
CA LYS A 141 6.65 -17.43 -8.66
C LYS A 141 6.11 -18.74 -8.11
N GLU A 142 5.94 -19.73 -8.97
CA GLU A 142 5.63 -21.07 -8.51
C GLU A 142 6.71 -21.57 -7.55
N ASN A 143 6.27 -22.25 -6.51
CA ASN A 143 7.14 -22.78 -5.47
C ASN A 143 6.93 -24.29 -5.38
N ASP A 144 8.00 -25.04 -5.66
CA ASP A 144 8.05 -26.50 -5.56
C ASP A 144 8.39 -26.96 -4.13
N MET A 145 8.19 -26.08 -3.14
CA MET A 145 8.30 -26.43 -1.73
C MET A 145 7.26 -27.51 -1.40
N GLU A 146 7.74 -28.73 -1.22
CA GLU A 146 6.95 -29.88 -0.80
C GLU A 146 6.99 -30.08 0.73
N TRP A 147 8.03 -29.56 1.39
CA TRP A 147 8.34 -29.85 2.78
C TRP A 147 8.72 -28.59 3.55
N VAL A 148 8.33 -28.55 4.82
CA VAL A 148 8.86 -27.64 5.84
C VAL A 148 9.80 -28.45 6.72
N GLU A 149 11.02 -27.96 6.89
CA GLU A 149 12.01 -28.58 7.75
C GLU A 149 11.99 -27.92 9.13
N VAL A 150 11.57 -28.69 10.13
CA VAL A 150 11.77 -28.34 11.54
C VAL A 150 13.24 -28.62 11.85
N PRO A 151 14.03 -27.60 12.24
CA PRO A 151 15.48 -27.71 12.32
C PRO A 151 15.93 -28.69 13.39
N GLN A 152 17.15 -29.20 13.26
CA GLN A 152 17.80 -30.01 14.29
C GLN A 152 17.84 -29.26 15.63
N PHE A 153 17.71 -29.99 16.73
CA PHE A 153 17.59 -29.39 18.05
C PHE A 153 18.50 -30.07 19.06
N LEU A 154 19.32 -29.29 19.77
CA LEU A 154 20.22 -29.79 20.80
C LEU A 154 19.51 -29.82 22.15
N LYS A 155 19.00 -30.99 22.54
CA LYS A 155 18.35 -31.20 23.84
C LYS A 155 19.41 -31.33 24.93
N ARG A 156 19.50 -30.31 25.79
CA ARG A 156 20.33 -30.33 27.01
C ARG A 156 19.50 -30.85 28.18
N ASN A 157 19.80 -32.05 28.66
CA ASN A 157 19.08 -32.69 29.77
C ASN A 157 19.97 -32.74 31.02
N GLY A 158 20.09 -31.64 31.76
CA GLY A 158 20.77 -31.63 33.08
C GLY A 158 22.03 -32.53 33.15
N SER A 159 21.98 -33.57 33.98
CA SER A 159 23.06 -34.53 34.27
C SER A 159 23.42 -35.48 33.12
N ILE A 160 22.65 -35.51 32.03
CA ILE A 160 22.88 -36.35 30.85
C ILE A 160 23.41 -35.44 29.73
N GLY A 161 24.48 -35.88 29.06
CA GLY A 161 25.09 -35.17 27.95
C GLY A 161 24.07 -34.73 26.88
N PRO A 162 24.39 -33.67 26.11
CA PRO A 162 23.46 -33.12 25.14
C PRO A 162 23.08 -34.17 24.09
N THR A 163 21.79 -34.31 23.81
CA THR A 163 21.26 -35.19 22.76
C THR A 163 20.84 -34.35 21.56
N LEU A 164 21.36 -34.64 20.38
CA LEU A 164 20.94 -33.98 19.14
C LEU A 164 19.72 -34.69 18.55
N LEU A 165 18.62 -33.97 18.40
CA LEU A 165 17.46 -34.41 17.64
C LEU A 165 17.65 -34.00 16.17
N SER A 166 17.50 -34.95 15.25
CA SER A 166 17.59 -34.70 13.81
C SER A 166 16.51 -33.74 13.33
N ALA A 167 16.79 -33.07 12.21
CA ALA A 167 15.79 -32.28 11.51
C ALA A 167 14.62 -33.15 11.03
N VAL A 168 13.42 -32.59 11.03
CA VAL A 168 12.18 -33.29 10.72
C VAL A 168 11.49 -32.62 9.53
N LYS A 169 11.16 -33.40 8.51
CA LYS A 169 10.45 -32.90 7.32
C LYS A 169 8.95 -33.16 7.45
N ILE A 170 8.15 -32.12 7.29
CA ILE A 170 6.69 -32.16 7.33
C ILE A 170 6.17 -31.73 5.97
N PRO A 171 5.22 -32.46 5.33
CA PRO A 171 4.63 -32.01 4.07
C PRO A 171 4.06 -30.58 4.23
N ILE A 172 4.29 -29.70 3.27
CA ILE A 172 3.89 -28.30 3.35
C ILE A 172 2.39 -28.14 3.61
N ALA A 173 1.55 -28.98 2.99
CA ALA A 173 0.11 -28.98 3.22
C ALA A 173 -0.23 -29.30 4.68
N THR A 174 0.40 -30.34 5.23
CA THR A 174 0.24 -30.76 6.63
C THR A 174 0.69 -29.66 7.59
N TRP A 175 1.82 -29.02 7.31
CA TRP A 175 2.32 -27.91 8.11
C TRP A 175 1.39 -26.70 8.11
N LEU A 176 0.89 -26.30 6.93
CA LEU A 176 0.01 -25.14 6.80
C LEU A 176 -1.35 -25.35 7.46
N GLU A 177 -1.90 -26.57 7.39
CA GLU A 177 -3.12 -26.92 8.10
C GLU A 177 -2.91 -26.91 9.63
N LEU A 178 -1.81 -27.48 10.12
CA LEU A 178 -1.42 -27.39 11.53
C LEU A 178 -1.23 -25.93 11.99
N ALA A 179 -0.55 -25.12 11.18
CA ALA A 179 -0.31 -23.71 11.48
C ALA A 179 -1.62 -22.93 11.62
N GLY A 180 -2.62 -23.22 10.78
CA GLY A 180 -3.93 -22.58 10.89
C GLY A 180 -4.65 -22.94 12.20
N TYR A 181 -4.63 -24.22 12.58
CA TYR A 181 -5.19 -24.66 13.86
C TYR A 181 -4.43 -24.09 15.06
N TYR A 182 -3.10 -24.00 15.00
CA TYR A 182 -2.33 -23.36 16.05
C TYR A 182 -2.71 -21.88 16.20
N LEU A 183 -2.81 -21.16 15.08
CA LEU A 183 -3.08 -19.74 15.11
C LEU A 183 -4.47 -19.44 15.69
N SER A 184 -5.47 -20.29 15.46
CA SER A 184 -6.82 -20.11 16.03
C SER A 184 -7.01 -20.75 17.40
N GLU A 185 -6.75 -22.04 17.53
CA GLU A 185 -7.09 -22.86 18.71
C GLU A 185 -5.88 -23.19 19.59
N GLY A 186 -4.68 -22.85 19.14
CA GLY A 186 -3.44 -23.30 19.76
C GLY A 186 -3.05 -22.56 21.04
N GLY A 187 -2.66 -23.33 22.04
CA GLY A 187 -1.89 -22.90 23.20
C GLY A 187 -0.45 -23.38 23.11
N MET A 188 0.46 -22.66 23.77
CA MET A 188 1.87 -23.02 23.85
C MET A 188 2.36 -22.72 25.27
N ASP A 189 3.15 -23.63 25.82
CA ASP A 189 4.04 -23.37 26.95
C ASP A 189 5.46 -23.73 26.52
N SER A 190 6.14 -22.78 25.88
CA SER A 190 7.52 -22.99 25.39
C SER A 190 8.59 -22.72 26.46
N LYS A 191 8.19 -22.30 27.67
CA LYS A 191 9.13 -21.87 28.71
C LYS A 191 9.36 -22.91 29.78
N ASN A 192 8.33 -23.67 30.13
CA ASN A 192 8.40 -24.65 31.22
C ASN A 192 8.34 -26.08 30.67
N HIS A 193 7.18 -26.46 30.14
CA HIS A 193 6.91 -27.86 29.81
C HIS A 193 7.16 -28.22 28.35
N TYR A 194 7.39 -27.22 27.48
CA TYR A 194 7.52 -27.41 26.04
C TYR A 194 6.35 -28.20 25.47
N ASN A 195 5.14 -27.70 25.78
CA ASN A 195 3.89 -28.33 25.42
C ASN A 195 3.12 -27.46 24.43
N PHE A 196 2.86 -28.03 23.25
CA PHE A 196 1.94 -27.50 22.25
C PHE A 196 0.56 -28.10 22.49
N THR A 197 -0.47 -27.25 22.53
CA THR A 197 -1.84 -27.69 22.82
C THR A 197 -2.80 -27.22 21.73
N LEU A 198 -3.69 -28.09 21.28
CA LEU A 198 -4.88 -27.73 20.51
C LEU A 198 -6.12 -28.09 21.32
N GLY A 199 -7.15 -27.24 21.29
CA GLY A 199 -8.45 -27.52 21.90
C GLY A 199 -9.57 -27.30 20.89
N GLN A 200 -10.58 -28.18 20.88
CA GLN A 200 -11.72 -28.02 19.99
C GLN A 200 -13.02 -28.49 20.65
N SER A 201 -14.08 -27.72 20.48
CA SER A 201 -15.40 -28.07 21.02
C SER A 201 -16.02 -29.27 20.31
N LYS A 202 -16.56 -30.20 21.11
CA LYS A 202 -17.34 -31.36 20.62
C LYS A 202 -18.60 -30.97 19.85
N LYS A 203 -19.04 -29.71 19.92
CA LYS A 203 -20.12 -29.17 19.07
C LYS A 203 -19.74 -29.10 17.59
N LYS A 204 -18.46 -29.31 17.25
CA LYS A 204 -17.91 -29.34 15.89
C LYS A 204 -17.14 -30.65 15.65
N PRO A 205 -17.82 -31.81 15.62
CA PRO A 205 -17.16 -33.12 15.52
C PRO A 205 -16.29 -33.23 14.26
N ASP A 206 -16.74 -32.71 13.12
CA ASP A 206 -15.94 -32.71 11.89
C ASP A 206 -14.59 -31.99 12.05
N TYR A 207 -14.51 -30.98 12.92
CA TYR A 207 -13.27 -30.22 13.13
C TYR A 207 -12.35 -30.97 14.08
N VAL A 208 -12.92 -31.63 15.08
CA VAL A 208 -12.21 -32.57 15.95
C VAL A 208 -11.55 -33.67 15.12
N ASP A 209 -12.27 -34.24 14.16
CA ASP A 209 -11.75 -35.32 13.31
C ASP A 209 -10.62 -34.84 12.39
N LYS A 210 -10.72 -33.62 11.83
CA LYS A 210 -9.62 -33.01 11.05
C LYS A 210 -8.37 -32.78 11.88
N ILE A 211 -8.50 -32.22 13.08
CA ILE A 211 -7.35 -32.02 13.99
C ILE A 211 -6.74 -33.36 14.38
N ARG A 212 -7.56 -34.36 14.71
CA ARG A 212 -7.06 -35.71 15.03
C ARG A 212 -6.31 -36.33 13.85
N TYR A 213 -6.84 -36.18 12.63
CA TYR A 213 -6.19 -36.68 11.42
C TYR A 213 -4.84 -36.00 11.18
N ILE A 214 -4.77 -34.66 11.26
CA ILE A 214 -3.52 -33.95 10.98
C ILE A 214 -2.43 -34.29 12.00
N LEU A 215 -2.79 -34.42 13.28
CA LEU A 215 -1.84 -34.79 14.34
C LEU A 215 -1.27 -36.21 14.16
N ARG A 216 -2.03 -37.15 13.59
CA ARG A 216 -1.53 -38.50 13.27
C ARG A 216 -0.53 -38.53 12.11
N LEU A 217 -0.57 -37.54 11.22
CA LEU A 217 0.39 -37.41 10.12
C LEU A 217 1.71 -36.77 10.57
N LEU A 218 1.70 -36.10 11.72
CA LEU A 218 2.90 -35.47 12.25
C LEU A 218 3.84 -36.54 12.82
N PRO A 219 5.16 -36.38 12.62
CA PRO A 219 6.19 -37.24 13.22
C PRO A 219 6.42 -36.95 14.72
N PHE A 220 5.40 -36.44 15.41
CA PHE A 220 5.42 -36.13 16.83
C PHE A 220 4.28 -36.85 17.54
N HIS A 221 4.57 -37.44 18.69
CA HIS A 221 3.54 -38.12 19.48
C HIS A 221 2.60 -37.10 20.12
N SER A 222 1.29 -37.30 19.96
CA SER A 222 0.25 -36.47 20.57
C SER A 222 -0.60 -37.28 21.54
N HIS A 223 -0.92 -36.70 22.69
CA HIS A 223 -1.87 -37.28 23.65
C HIS A 223 -3.22 -36.58 23.53
N GLU A 224 -4.29 -37.35 23.33
CA GLU A 224 -5.67 -36.85 23.28
C GLU A 224 -6.32 -36.98 24.66
N TYR A 225 -6.93 -35.89 25.12
CA TYR A 225 -7.72 -35.80 26.33
C TYR A 225 -9.10 -35.30 25.95
N SER A 226 -10.13 -35.81 26.61
CA SER A 226 -11.50 -35.39 26.34
C SER A 226 -12.26 -35.21 27.65
N ASP A 227 -13.01 -34.12 27.73
CA ASP A 227 -14.07 -33.92 28.73
C ASP A 227 -15.44 -33.90 28.04
N ASP A 228 -16.52 -33.56 28.77
CA ASP A 228 -17.89 -33.56 28.22
C ASP A 228 -18.12 -32.55 27.08
N THR A 229 -17.30 -31.50 26.99
CA THR A 229 -17.53 -30.35 26.11
C THR A 229 -16.45 -30.13 25.05
N MET A 230 -15.22 -30.58 25.34
CA MET A 230 -14.02 -30.27 24.57
C MET A 230 -13.16 -31.53 24.39
N VAL A 231 -12.44 -31.56 23.26
CA VAL A 231 -11.30 -32.45 23.04
C VAL A 231 -10.05 -31.59 23.01
N ARG A 232 -8.97 -32.06 23.65
CA ARG A 232 -7.68 -31.39 23.70
C ARG A 232 -6.58 -32.35 23.30
N TRP A 233 -5.58 -31.85 22.57
CA TRP A 233 -4.40 -32.61 22.20
C TRP A 233 -3.15 -31.90 22.71
N ASN A 234 -2.25 -32.65 23.32
CA ASN A 234 -0.95 -32.16 23.77
C ASN A 234 0.18 -32.85 23.00
N VAL A 235 1.12 -32.06 22.52
CA VAL A 235 2.35 -32.54 21.87
C VAL A 235 3.54 -32.04 22.69
N GLY A 236 4.17 -32.96 23.43
CA GLY A 236 5.35 -32.68 24.24
C GLY A 236 6.63 -32.74 23.40
N SER A 237 6.91 -31.69 22.62
CA SER A 237 8.10 -31.62 21.77
C SER A 237 8.73 -30.23 21.82
N LYS A 238 9.88 -30.11 22.50
CA LYS A 238 10.65 -28.87 22.59
C LYS A 238 11.05 -28.33 21.22
N GLN A 239 11.53 -29.21 20.33
CA GLN A 239 11.89 -28.87 18.96
C GLN A 239 10.73 -28.25 18.19
N LEU A 240 9.55 -28.89 18.25
CA LEU A 240 8.35 -28.37 17.57
C LEU A 240 7.85 -27.07 18.20
N CYS A 241 7.85 -26.98 19.54
CA CYS A 241 7.39 -25.80 20.27
C CYS A 241 8.23 -24.57 19.93
N GLU A 242 9.56 -24.68 19.97
CA GLU A 242 10.46 -23.57 19.62
C GLU A 242 10.32 -23.16 18.15
N TYR A 243 10.13 -24.12 17.25
CA TYR A 243 9.92 -23.82 15.84
C TYR A 243 8.58 -23.09 15.60
N ILE A 244 7.47 -23.60 16.14
CA ILE A 244 6.15 -22.97 16.03
C ILE A 244 6.15 -21.58 16.68
N SER A 245 6.70 -21.44 17.89
CA SER A 245 6.70 -20.15 18.60
C SER A 245 7.59 -19.12 17.91
N GLY A 246 8.72 -19.55 17.34
CA GLY A 246 9.60 -18.70 16.54
C GLY A 246 8.95 -18.22 15.24
N GLU A 247 8.25 -19.10 14.53
CA GLU A 247 7.65 -18.80 13.22
C GLU A 247 6.31 -18.07 13.32
N LEU A 248 5.46 -18.48 14.27
CA LEU A 248 4.06 -18.06 14.35
C LEU A 248 3.76 -17.21 15.60
N GLY A 249 4.71 -17.06 16.52
CA GLY A 249 4.54 -16.37 17.80
C GLY A 249 3.85 -17.23 18.86
N GLU A 250 4.03 -16.88 20.13
CA GLU A 250 3.42 -17.52 21.30
C GLU A 250 2.51 -16.55 22.05
N GLY A 251 1.34 -17.01 22.49
CA GLY A 251 0.32 -16.18 23.13
C GLY A 251 -0.59 -15.49 22.12
N HIS A 252 -1.89 -15.42 22.44
CA HIS A 252 -2.96 -14.98 21.53
C HIS A 252 -2.78 -13.58 20.94
N GLN A 253 -2.04 -12.68 21.61
CA GLN A 253 -1.76 -11.32 21.12
C GLN A 253 -0.55 -11.24 20.18
N TYR A 254 0.37 -12.19 20.25
CA TYR A 254 1.65 -12.15 19.50
C TYR A 254 1.68 -13.12 18.31
N LYS A 255 0.64 -13.94 18.16
CA LYS A 255 0.45 -14.79 16.99
C LYS A 255 0.47 -13.98 15.69
N HIS A 256 1.10 -14.51 14.65
CA HIS A 256 1.25 -13.86 13.34
C HIS A 256 1.56 -14.87 12.23
N ILE A 257 1.50 -14.44 10.96
CA ILE A 257 1.85 -15.28 9.82
C ILE A 257 3.13 -14.71 9.15
N PRO A 258 4.22 -15.48 9.04
CA PRO A 258 5.47 -15.00 8.47
C PRO A 258 5.37 -14.75 6.97
N SER A 259 6.17 -13.81 6.47
CA SER A 259 6.14 -13.36 5.06
C SER A 259 6.31 -14.51 4.07
N TRP A 260 7.18 -15.49 4.37
CA TRP A 260 7.42 -16.62 3.47
C TRP A 260 6.16 -17.45 3.24
N ILE A 261 5.30 -17.61 4.25
CA ILE A 261 3.99 -18.27 4.12
C ILE A 261 3.04 -17.38 3.31
N LYS A 262 2.93 -16.09 3.65
CA LYS A 262 1.99 -15.16 3.00
C LYS A 262 2.27 -15.01 1.50
N ASN A 263 3.50 -15.29 1.06
CA ASN A 263 3.94 -15.18 -0.33
C ASN A 263 3.89 -16.50 -1.11
N LEU A 264 3.35 -17.58 -0.51
CA LEU A 264 3.17 -18.86 -1.20
C LEU A 264 2.11 -18.79 -2.32
N PRO A 265 2.13 -19.75 -3.26
CA PRO A 265 1.08 -19.93 -4.25
C PRO A 265 -0.31 -20.15 -3.64
N ARG A 266 -1.34 -19.79 -4.40
CA ARG A 266 -2.76 -19.88 -3.97
C ARG A 266 -3.14 -21.25 -3.39
N ARG A 267 -2.63 -22.35 -3.97
CA ARG A 267 -2.90 -23.73 -3.52
C ARG A 267 -2.45 -24.01 -2.07
N HIS A 268 -1.44 -23.29 -1.58
CA HIS A 268 -0.94 -23.41 -0.22
C HIS A 268 -1.67 -22.45 0.71
N LEU A 269 -1.85 -21.19 0.28
CA LEU A 269 -2.56 -20.17 1.05
C LEU A 269 -3.98 -20.60 1.42
N VAL A 270 -4.69 -21.32 0.54
CA VAL A 270 -6.04 -21.81 0.82
C VAL A 270 -6.08 -22.81 1.97
N ILE A 271 -5.07 -23.66 2.12
CA ILE A 271 -5.00 -24.67 3.20
C ILE A 271 -4.91 -23.98 4.57
N LEU A 272 -3.98 -23.03 4.69
CA LEU A 272 -3.83 -22.22 5.91
C LEU A 272 -5.08 -21.39 6.19
N PHE A 273 -5.64 -20.75 5.16
CA PHE A 273 -6.78 -19.86 5.30
C PHE A 273 -8.04 -20.61 5.74
N ASP A 274 -8.30 -21.78 5.16
CA ASP A 274 -9.46 -22.59 5.53
C ASP A 274 -9.33 -23.12 6.96
N SER A 275 -8.17 -23.63 7.36
CA SER A 275 -7.93 -24.11 8.74
C SER A 275 -8.08 -23.00 9.79
N LEU A 276 -7.56 -21.79 9.53
CA LEU A 276 -7.77 -20.60 10.37
C LEU A 276 -9.25 -20.27 10.57
N LEU A 277 -10.04 -20.34 9.49
CA LEU A 277 -11.45 -20.01 9.52
C LEU A 277 -12.30 -21.10 10.20
N LEU A 278 -11.86 -22.35 10.19
CA LEU A 278 -12.52 -23.39 10.96
C LEU A 278 -12.48 -23.09 12.46
N GLY A 279 -11.38 -22.54 12.99
CA GLY A 279 -11.32 -22.12 14.39
C GLY A 279 -12.04 -20.79 14.66
N ASP A 280 -11.49 -19.68 14.15
CA ASP A 280 -11.90 -18.32 14.50
C ASP A 280 -12.84 -17.64 13.48
N GLY A 281 -13.31 -18.40 12.48
CA GLY A 281 -14.19 -17.90 11.44
C GLY A 281 -15.66 -17.90 11.85
N THR A 282 -16.38 -16.84 11.46
CA THR A 282 -17.85 -16.82 11.55
C THR A 282 -18.46 -17.35 10.26
N PHE A 283 -19.11 -18.51 10.34
CA PHE A 283 -19.82 -19.13 9.23
C PHE A 283 -21.30 -18.73 9.19
N ARG A 284 -21.78 -18.27 8.04
CA ARG A 284 -23.18 -17.90 7.82
C ARG A 284 -23.59 -18.10 6.36
N ASN A 285 -24.75 -18.71 6.12
CA ASN A 285 -25.32 -18.95 4.79
C ASN A 285 -24.32 -19.67 3.85
N GLY A 286 -23.71 -20.76 4.31
CA GLY A 286 -22.83 -21.59 3.48
C GLY A 286 -21.42 -21.03 3.24
N ARG A 287 -21.02 -19.96 3.93
CA ARG A 287 -19.68 -19.37 3.77
C ARG A 287 -19.16 -18.69 5.04
N PHE A 288 -17.85 -18.57 5.16
CA PHE A 288 -17.23 -17.69 6.13
C PHE A 288 -17.41 -16.22 5.73
N ILE A 289 -17.85 -15.40 6.68
CA ILE A 289 -18.13 -13.97 6.45
C ILE A 289 -17.22 -13.07 7.29
N ARG A 290 -16.50 -13.62 8.26
CA ARG A 290 -15.66 -12.88 9.19
C ARG A 290 -14.59 -13.78 9.80
N TYR A 291 -13.44 -13.19 10.10
CA TYR A 291 -12.41 -13.72 10.99
C TYR A 291 -12.23 -12.75 12.16
N SER A 292 -11.98 -13.26 13.37
CA SER A 292 -11.72 -12.43 14.56
C SER A 292 -10.41 -12.83 15.22
N SER A 293 -9.67 -11.86 15.76
CA SER A 293 -8.42 -12.11 16.48
C SER A 293 -8.15 -10.98 17.47
N THR A 294 -7.46 -11.29 18.56
CA THR A 294 -6.90 -10.32 19.51
C THR A 294 -5.51 -9.81 19.08
N SER A 295 -4.83 -10.54 18.20
CA SER A 295 -3.60 -10.08 17.54
C SER A 295 -3.96 -9.21 16.33
N GLU A 296 -3.62 -7.92 16.41
CA GLU A 296 -3.78 -7.00 15.28
C GLU A 296 -2.96 -7.43 14.06
N ARG A 297 -1.72 -7.91 14.31
CA ARG A 297 -0.81 -8.38 13.27
C ARG A 297 -1.43 -9.56 12.53
N LEU A 298 -1.92 -10.56 13.25
CA LEU A 298 -2.60 -11.71 12.65
C LEU A 298 -3.84 -11.29 11.86
N ALA A 299 -4.64 -10.35 12.38
CA ALA A 299 -5.81 -9.86 11.64
C ALA A 299 -5.42 -9.17 10.32
N ARG A 300 -4.32 -8.41 10.31
CA ARG A 300 -3.77 -7.80 9.08
C ARG A 300 -3.20 -8.83 8.11
N ASP A 301 -2.50 -9.84 8.63
CA ASP A 301 -1.94 -10.95 7.84
C ASP A 301 -3.06 -11.78 7.18
N VAL A 302 -4.14 -12.07 7.92
CA VAL A 302 -5.33 -12.74 7.37
C VAL A 302 -6.01 -11.89 6.32
N ALA A 303 -6.10 -10.57 6.52
CA ALA A 303 -6.65 -9.67 5.51
C ALA A 303 -5.84 -9.68 4.20
N GLU A 304 -4.51 -9.73 4.30
CA GLU A 304 -3.60 -9.87 3.16
C GLU A 304 -3.82 -11.19 2.39
N ILE A 305 -3.83 -12.33 3.10
CA ILE A 305 -4.07 -13.64 2.48
C ILE A 305 -5.46 -13.69 1.84
N ALA A 306 -6.48 -13.18 2.53
CA ALA A 306 -7.85 -13.13 2.01
C ALA A 306 -7.92 -12.41 0.66
N ILE A 307 -7.21 -11.29 0.49
CA ILE A 307 -7.13 -10.55 -0.77
C ILE A 307 -6.48 -11.39 -1.88
N LYS A 308 -5.35 -12.04 -1.58
CA LYS A 308 -4.66 -12.97 -2.50
C LYS A 308 -5.57 -14.14 -2.89
N LEU A 309 -6.50 -14.52 -2.00
CA LEU A 309 -7.50 -15.55 -2.24
C LEU A 309 -8.79 -15.06 -2.93
N GLY A 310 -8.89 -13.77 -3.26
CA GLY A 310 -10.04 -13.18 -3.97
C GLY A 310 -11.19 -12.76 -3.06
N TYR A 311 -10.94 -12.60 -1.76
CA TYR A 311 -11.88 -12.00 -0.82
C TYR A 311 -11.54 -10.53 -0.60
N SER A 312 -12.52 -9.66 -0.86
CA SER A 312 -12.42 -8.27 -0.42
C SER A 312 -12.62 -8.20 1.08
N THR A 313 -11.80 -7.36 1.74
CA THR A 313 -11.72 -7.28 3.18
C THR A 313 -12.02 -5.90 3.75
N ASN A 314 -12.51 -5.90 5.00
CA ASN A 314 -12.55 -4.71 5.84
C ASN A 314 -12.11 -5.13 7.25
N LEU A 315 -11.01 -4.55 7.71
CA LEU A 315 -10.48 -4.69 9.06
C LEU A 315 -11.06 -3.58 9.95
N ARG A 316 -11.57 -3.96 11.11
CA ARG A 316 -12.05 -3.00 12.12
C ARG A 316 -11.74 -3.48 13.52
N VAL A 317 -11.70 -2.53 14.46
CA VAL A 317 -11.84 -2.84 15.89
C VAL A 317 -13.31 -3.13 16.17
N ALA A 318 -13.60 -4.34 16.65
CA ALA A 318 -14.95 -4.79 16.99
C ALA A 318 -15.40 -4.23 18.34
N TYR A 319 -14.47 -4.26 19.31
CA TYR A 319 -14.55 -3.55 20.58
C TYR A 319 -13.13 -3.29 21.07
N ALA A 320 -12.93 -2.17 21.76
CA ALA A 320 -11.68 -1.87 22.43
C ALA A 320 -11.54 -2.72 23.70
N GLY A 321 -10.30 -3.07 24.06
CA GLY A 321 -10.02 -3.76 25.30
C GLY A 321 -10.38 -2.92 26.53
N GLY A 322 -10.66 -3.60 27.63
CA GLY A 322 -11.00 -2.99 28.91
C GLY A 322 -11.00 -4.02 30.03
N GLY A 323 -10.40 -3.68 31.18
CA GLY A 323 -10.23 -4.61 32.29
C GLY A 323 -9.39 -5.84 31.89
N ARG A 324 -9.96 -7.04 32.04
CA ARG A 324 -9.33 -8.32 31.66
C ARG A 324 -9.54 -8.71 30.19
N ARG A 325 -10.21 -7.89 29.40
CA ARG A 325 -10.60 -8.21 28.03
C ARG A 325 -9.74 -7.46 27.02
N ASP A 326 -9.16 -8.20 26.08
CA ASP A 326 -8.32 -7.63 25.03
C ASP A 326 -9.14 -7.01 23.89
N THR A 327 -8.54 -6.07 23.17
CA THR A 327 -9.10 -5.51 21.94
C THR A 327 -9.33 -6.62 20.92
N LEU A 328 -10.53 -6.64 20.32
CA LEU A 328 -10.87 -7.61 19.28
C LEU A 328 -10.85 -6.94 17.91
N TYR A 329 -10.04 -7.48 17.02
CA TYR A 329 -9.97 -7.10 15.61
C TYR A 329 -10.82 -8.05 14.79
N GLN A 330 -11.51 -7.51 13.77
CA GLN A 330 -12.37 -8.29 12.88
C GLN A 330 -12.10 -7.97 11.43
N VAL A 331 -11.87 -9.01 10.65
CA VAL A 331 -11.75 -8.97 9.19
C VAL A 331 -13.06 -9.46 8.61
N THR A 332 -13.79 -8.60 7.92
CA THR A 332 -14.96 -9.03 7.14
C THR A 332 -14.49 -9.64 5.82
N LEU A 333 -15.08 -10.76 5.41
CA LEU A 333 -14.73 -11.47 4.18
C LEU A 333 -15.88 -11.39 3.18
N ARG A 334 -15.60 -10.92 1.97
CA ARG A 334 -16.60 -10.81 0.89
C ARG A 334 -16.05 -11.34 -0.43
N LYS A 335 -16.73 -12.30 -1.03
CA LYS A 335 -16.52 -12.67 -2.45
C LYS A 335 -17.16 -11.59 -3.33
N ALA A 336 -16.44 -10.49 -3.51
CA ALA A 336 -16.85 -9.38 -4.36
C ALA A 336 -15.61 -8.88 -5.11
N LYS A 337 -15.64 -8.94 -6.45
CA LYS A 337 -14.56 -8.44 -7.30
C LYS A 337 -14.49 -6.90 -7.30
N TYR A 338 -15.61 -6.23 -7.00
CA TYR A 338 -15.73 -4.79 -7.16
C TYR A 338 -16.58 -4.15 -6.04
N HIS A 339 -16.38 -2.85 -5.81
CA HIS A 339 -17.16 -2.03 -4.89
C HIS A 339 -17.86 -0.88 -5.60
N ASP A 340 -19.16 -0.74 -5.38
CA ASP A 340 -19.92 0.42 -5.84
C ASP A 340 -19.75 1.61 -4.88
N VAL A 341 -19.47 2.78 -5.45
CA VAL A 341 -19.37 4.06 -4.73
C VAL A 341 -20.38 5.01 -5.35
N THR A 342 -21.39 5.39 -4.57
CA THR A 342 -22.44 6.30 -5.01
C THR A 342 -21.93 7.75 -5.06
N LYS A 343 -22.61 8.59 -5.86
CA LYS A 343 -22.22 10.00 -6.07
C LYS A 343 -22.01 10.81 -4.80
N GLN A 344 -22.78 10.55 -3.75
CA GLN A 344 -22.70 11.28 -2.47
C GLN A 344 -21.48 10.88 -1.63
N LYS A 345 -20.75 9.83 -2.02
CA LYS A 345 -19.60 9.29 -1.29
C LYS A 345 -18.25 9.71 -1.87
N ILE A 346 -18.27 10.61 -2.86
CA ILE A 346 -17.06 11.18 -3.47
C ILE A 346 -17.15 12.69 -3.38
N SER A 347 -16.33 13.27 -2.51
CA SER A 347 -16.36 14.69 -2.17
C SER A 347 -14.95 15.27 -2.02
N PHE A 348 -14.84 16.59 -2.05
CA PHE A 348 -13.62 17.26 -1.64
C PHE A 348 -13.57 17.42 -0.12
N GLU A 349 -12.38 17.28 0.47
CA GLU A 349 -12.09 17.50 1.88
C GLU A 349 -10.82 18.34 2.01
N ASP A 350 -10.76 19.25 2.98
CA ASP A 350 -9.53 19.99 3.28
C ASP A 350 -8.52 19.06 3.93
N TYR A 351 -7.29 19.09 3.45
CA TYR A 351 -6.20 18.33 4.01
C TYR A 351 -4.96 19.21 4.13
N THR A 352 -4.27 19.07 5.25
CA THR A 352 -2.92 19.59 5.43
C THR A 352 -2.08 18.50 6.05
N GLY A 353 -1.02 18.08 5.37
CA GLY A 353 -0.17 16.99 5.80
C GLY A 353 0.79 16.55 4.70
N THR A 354 1.52 15.48 4.96
CA THR A 354 2.44 14.90 3.98
C THR A 354 1.66 14.01 3.01
N VAL A 355 2.04 14.01 1.74
CA VAL A 355 1.44 13.10 0.75
C VAL A 355 2.51 12.25 0.10
N TYR A 356 2.14 11.00 -0.19
CA TYR A 356 3.06 9.97 -0.68
C TYR A 356 2.51 9.28 -1.93
N CYS A 357 3.39 8.87 -2.84
CA CYS A 357 3.00 8.07 -4.00
C CYS A 357 4.17 7.25 -4.54
N PHE A 358 4.00 5.93 -4.64
CA PHE A 358 4.97 5.08 -5.34
C PHE A 358 4.72 5.09 -6.84
N SER A 359 5.81 5.13 -7.60
CA SER A 359 5.82 4.87 -9.04
C SER A 359 6.04 3.38 -9.29
N THR A 360 5.18 2.76 -10.10
CA THR A 360 5.16 1.30 -10.36
C THR A 360 5.09 1.02 -11.86
N SER A 361 5.39 -0.20 -12.28
CA SER A 361 5.38 -0.61 -13.69
C SER A 361 4.01 -0.45 -14.35
N THR A 362 2.94 -0.76 -13.62
CA THR A 362 1.56 -0.64 -14.10
C THR A 362 0.92 0.69 -13.79
N GLY A 363 1.54 1.51 -12.94
CA GLY A 363 0.92 2.71 -12.40
C GLY A 363 -0.19 2.47 -11.36
N PHE A 364 -0.42 1.23 -10.89
CA PHE A 364 -1.38 0.92 -9.82
C PHE A 364 -0.78 0.00 -8.77
N TYR A 365 -1.21 0.16 -7.53
CA TYR A 365 -0.78 -0.67 -6.41
C TYR A 365 -1.86 -0.78 -5.33
N VAL A 366 -1.63 -1.69 -4.38
CA VAL A 366 -2.59 -1.99 -3.31
C VAL A 366 -2.27 -1.15 -2.07
N THR A 367 -3.28 -0.42 -1.60
CA THR A 367 -3.24 0.42 -0.41
C THR A 367 -4.31 0.05 0.58
N MET A 368 -4.17 0.49 1.83
CA MET A 368 -5.19 0.36 2.86
C MET A 368 -5.29 1.63 3.70
N ARG A 369 -6.51 2.12 3.90
CA ARG A 369 -6.79 3.23 4.82
C ARG A 369 -7.99 2.88 5.70
N ASN A 370 -7.87 3.12 7.01
CA ASN A 370 -8.91 2.77 7.99
C ASN A 370 -9.43 1.33 7.85
N GLY A 371 -8.51 0.39 7.60
CA GLY A 371 -8.79 -1.04 7.44
C GLY A 371 -9.53 -1.43 6.16
N LYS A 372 -9.69 -0.52 5.19
CA LYS A 372 -10.32 -0.79 3.89
C LYS A 372 -9.26 -0.80 2.81
N VAL A 373 -9.19 -1.91 2.08
CA VAL A 373 -8.21 -2.10 1.00
C VAL A 373 -8.71 -1.50 -0.30
N ALA A 374 -7.80 -0.87 -1.03
CA ALA A 374 -8.05 -0.23 -2.31
C ALA A 374 -6.96 -0.60 -3.33
N PHE A 375 -7.37 -0.74 -4.58
CA PHE A 375 -6.52 -1.06 -5.72
C PHE A 375 -6.51 0.17 -6.63
N GLN A 376 -5.52 1.05 -6.49
CA GLN A 376 -5.61 2.40 -7.01
C GLN A 376 -4.30 2.88 -7.64
N GLY A 377 -4.42 3.95 -8.44
CA GLY A 377 -3.36 4.40 -9.33
C GLY A 377 -2.26 5.18 -8.62
N ASN A 378 -1.32 5.65 -9.42
CA ASN A 378 -0.26 6.55 -9.04
C ASN A 378 -0.07 7.66 -10.09
N THR A 379 0.90 8.52 -9.84
CA THR A 379 1.27 9.69 -10.62
C THR A 379 1.61 9.41 -12.09
N PHE A 380 2.00 8.17 -12.43
CA PHE A 380 2.68 7.87 -13.70
C PHE A 380 1.82 7.17 -14.75
N TYR A 381 0.56 6.85 -14.49
CA TYR A 381 -0.26 6.13 -15.47
C TYR A 381 -0.62 6.91 -16.75
N ALA A 382 -0.26 8.20 -16.82
CA ALA A 382 -0.33 9.01 -18.05
C ALA A 382 0.21 8.28 -19.30
N ALA A 383 1.26 7.47 -19.14
CA ALA A 383 1.92 6.73 -20.22
C ALA A 383 1.07 5.58 -20.82
N ALA A 384 0.15 4.99 -20.05
CA ALA A 384 -0.61 3.83 -20.51
C ALA A 384 -1.93 4.20 -21.22
N LYS A 385 -2.28 5.50 -21.30
CA LYS A 385 -3.43 5.99 -22.10
C LYS A 385 -3.38 5.57 -23.58
N ARG A 386 -2.20 5.24 -24.13
CA ARG A 386 -2.08 4.79 -25.53
C ARG A 386 -2.55 3.35 -25.76
N GLY A 387 -2.63 2.50 -24.74
CA GLY A 387 -3.10 1.11 -24.86
C GLY A 387 -4.61 0.90 -24.72
N PHE A 388 -5.38 1.94 -24.38
CA PHE A 388 -6.81 1.86 -24.05
C PHE A 388 -7.75 2.45 -25.12
N LYS A 389 -7.27 2.77 -26.33
CA LYS A 389 -8.18 3.11 -27.44
C LYS A 389 -8.95 1.85 -27.83
N GLY A 390 -10.25 1.85 -27.50
CA GLY A 390 -11.14 0.72 -27.67
C GLY A 390 -11.15 0.18 -29.09
N GLY A 391 -10.79 -1.10 -29.23
CA GLY A 391 -11.18 -1.91 -30.36
C GLY A 391 -12.53 -2.56 -30.06
N SER A 392 -13.53 -2.25 -30.89
CA SER A 392 -14.77 -3.00 -30.98
C SER A 392 -14.49 -4.48 -31.25
N GLY A 393 -15.36 -5.34 -30.71
CA GLY A 393 -15.20 -6.79 -30.74
C GLY A 393 -15.02 -7.35 -32.16
N GLY A 394 -14.09 -8.28 -32.26
CA GLY A 394 -13.94 -9.21 -33.38
C GLY A 394 -13.01 -10.33 -32.91
N LYS A 395 -13.49 -11.58 -32.93
CA LYS A 395 -12.66 -12.77 -32.71
C LYS A 395 -11.46 -12.69 -33.66
N ARG A 396 -10.24 -12.75 -33.12
CA ARG A 396 -9.05 -13.03 -33.92
C ARG A 396 -8.32 -14.20 -33.29
N GLU A 397 -8.33 -15.30 -34.03
CA GLU A 397 -7.48 -16.47 -33.80
C GLU A 397 -6.00 -16.07 -33.77
N SER A 398 -5.25 -16.81 -32.99
CA SER A 398 -3.79 -16.72 -32.85
C SER A 398 -3.11 -16.97 -34.20
N ARG A 399 -2.65 -15.89 -34.85
CA ARG A 399 -1.55 -15.96 -35.81
C ARG A 399 -0.38 -15.14 -35.29
N ALA A 400 0.80 -15.75 -35.37
CA ALA A 400 2.08 -15.21 -34.96
C ALA A 400 2.28 -13.78 -35.47
N ALA A 401 2.59 -12.86 -34.56
CA ALA A 401 2.91 -11.48 -34.91
C ALA A 401 4.38 -11.43 -35.35
N GLU A 402 4.59 -11.55 -36.66
CA GLU A 402 5.79 -11.06 -37.32
C GLU A 402 5.92 -9.53 -37.14
N ASN A 403 7.13 -9.10 -36.80
CA ASN A 403 7.77 -7.81 -37.03
C ASN A 403 6.83 -6.65 -37.44
N ARG A 404 6.33 -5.91 -36.43
CA ARG A 404 6.00 -4.49 -36.58
C ARG A 404 6.93 -3.67 -35.69
N PRO A 405 7.52 -2.56 -36.21
CA PRO A 405 8.38 -1.71 -35.41
C PRO A 405 7.57 -1.10 -34.25
N PRO A 406 8.15 -0.99 -33.04
CA PRO A 406 7.42 -0.46 -31.89
C PRO A 406 7.08 1.01 -32.11
N GLU A 407 5.78 1.33 -32.07
CA GLU A 407 5.31 2.71 -31.92
C GLU A 407 5.93 3.30 -30.64
N THR A 408 6.45 4.52 -30.76
CA THR A 408 7.38 5.17 -29.83
C THR A 408 6.94 5.16 -28.36
N ARG A 409 7.81 4.61 -27.52
CA ARG A 409 7.76 4.70 -26.05
C ARG A 409 7.70 6.19 -25.65
N PRO A 410 6.92 6.62 -24.63
CA PRO A 410 7.03 7.97 -24.13
C PRO A 410 8.43 8.16 -23.54
N ASP A 411 9.12 9.22 -23.97
CA ASP A 411 10.45 9.54 -23.48
C ASP A 411 10.39 9.85 -21.98
N VAL A 412 11.13 9.07 -21.20
CA VAL A 412 11.31 9.28 -19.76
C VAL A 412 12.53 10.16 -19.57
N PHE A 413 12.36 11.25 -18.82
CA PHE A 413 13.46 12.11 -18.40
C PHE A 413 13.79 11.84 -16.93
N ARG A 414 15.09 11.83 -16.62
CA ARG A 414 15.62 11.63 -15.27
C ARG A 414 16.35 12.87 -14.81
N LEU A 415 16.07 13.27 -13.57
CA LEU A 415 16.79 14.33 -12.89
C LEU A 415 17.32 13.76 -11.56
N GLY A 416 18.51 13.17 -11.60
CA GLY A 416 19.00 12.37 -10.48
C GLY A 416 18.17 11.10 -10.30
N ASP A 417 17.63 10.89 -9.09
CA ASP A 417 16.74 9.77 -8.76
C ASP A 417 15.25 10.03 -9.11
N ASP A 418 14.89 11.26 -9.48
CA ASP A 418 13.56 11.62 -9.92
C ASP A 418 13.30 11.27 -11.41
N MET A 419 12.06 10.90 -11.73
CA MET A 419 11.61 10.64 -13.09
C MET A 419 10.36 11.44 -13.45
N ALA A 420 10.28 11.92 -14.69
CA ALA A 420 9.05 12.48 -15.28
C ALA A 420 8.93 12.10 -16.76
N PHE A 421 7.69 12.01 -17.25
CA PHE A 421 7.45 11.81 -18.69
C PHE A 421 7.53 13.15 -19.41
N ARG A 422 8.26 13.17 -20.52
CA ARG A 422 8.36 14.35 -21.38
C ARG A 422 7.64 14.21 -22.72
N GLU A 423 7.17 15.33 -23.25
CA GLU A 423 6.74 15.48 -24.63
C GLU A 423 7.58 16.61 -25.25
N VAL A 424 8.20 16.34 -26.41
CA VAL A 424 8.96 17.36 -27.13
C VAL A 424 8.02 18.10 -28.08
N ARG A 425 7.81 19.40 -27.85
CA ARG A 425 7.03 20.27 -28.76
C ARG A 425 7.89 21.43 -29.23
N GLY A 426 8.06 21.57 -30.54
CA GLY A 426 8.82 22.68 -31.13
C GLY A 426 10.27 22.79 -30.63
N GLY A 427 10.93 21.65 -30.33
CA GLY A 427 12.30 21.62 -29.80
C GLY A 427 12.45 21.88 -28.29
N ARG A 428 11.34 21.93 -27.53
CA ARG A 428 11.32 22.14 -26.07
C ARG A 428 10.81 20.89 -25.34
N THR A 429 11.40 20.58 -24.19
CA THR A 429 11.04 19.40 -23.39
C THR A 429 10.05 19.76 -22.29
N LEU A 430 8.77 19.42 -22.43
CA LEU A 430 7.78 19.71 -21.38
C LEU A 430 7.34 18.43 -20.68
N PHE A 431 7.19 18.48 -19.36
CA PHE A 431 6.75 17.33 -18.57
C PHE A 431 5.24 17.21 -18.56
N THR A 432 4.77 15.96 -18.48
CA THR A 432 3.35 15.64 -18.57
C THR A 432 2.83 15.08 -17.25
N ILE A 433 1.63 15.52 -16.86
CA ILE A 433 0.85 14.96 -15.76
C ILE A 433 -0.46 14.44 -16.35
N GLY A 434 -0.77 13.15 -16.19
CA GLY A 434 -1.99 12.56 -16.76
C GLY A 434 -2.10 12.60 -18.29
N GLY A 435 -0.98 12.83 -19.00
CA GLY A 435 -0.90 12.95 -20.46
C GLY A 435 -1.19 14.36 -20.98
N LYS A 436 -1.28 15.36 -20.08
CA LYS A 436 -1.32 16.77 -20.43
C LYS A 436 0.03 17.40 -20.14
N VAL A 437 0.58 18.07 -21.14
CA VAL A 437 1.75 18.94 -21.01
C VAL A 437 1.47 19.99 -19.94
N GLN A 438 2.36 20.09 -18.94
CA GLN A 438 2.39 21.22 -18.03
C GLN A 438 3.41 22.21 -18.58
N GLY A 439 2.99 23.44 -18.84
CA GLY A 439 3.89 24.49 -19.31
C GLY A 439 4.13 25.56 -18.27
N GLU A 440 4.95 26.53 -18.64
CA GLU A 440 5.16 27.78 -17.89
C GLU A 440 3.82 28.46 -17.54
N ALA A 441 2.85 28.51 -18.46
CA ALA A 441 1.52 29.07 -18.19
C ALA A 441 0.75 28.33 -17.08
N ASP A 442 0.97 27.02 -16.93
CA ASP A 442 0.35 26.24 -15.85
C ASP A 442 1.03 26.50 -14.51
N PHE A 443 2.34 26.72 -14.52
CA PHE A 443 3.11 27.10 -13.35
C PHE A 443 2.76 28.52 -12.91
N GLU A 444 2.62 29.44 -13.86
CA GLU A 444 2.18 30.82 -13.63
C GLU A 444 0.83 30.85 -12.93
N ARG A 445 -0.17 30.17 -13.52
CA ARG A 445 -1.53 30.09 -12.98
C ARG A 445 -1.59 29.45 -11.58
N GLN A 446 -0.72 28.50 -11.28
CA GLN A 446 -0.84 27.69 -10.05
C GLN A 446 0.09 28.13 -8.92
N VAL A 447 1.21 28.76 -9.25
CA VAL A 447 2.30 29.11 -8.33
C VAL A 447 2.57 30.61 -8.42
N ALA A 448 3.13 31.09 -9.55
CA ALA A 448 3.68 32.44 -9.63
C ALA A 448 2.62 33.54 -9.45
N SER A 449 1.40 33.36 -9.98
CA SER A 449 0.27 34.28 -9.79
C SER A 449 -0.09 34.56 -8.33
N ARG A 450 0.27 33.68 -7.38
CA ARG A 450 0.08 33.92 -5.94
C ARG A 450 1.11 34.87 -5.35
N PHE A 451 2.27 34.98 -5.99
CA PHE A 451 3.32 35.93 -5.66
C PHE A 451 3.16 37.25 -6.44
N GLY A 452 2.39 37.24 -7.53
CA GLY A 452 2.24 38.38 -8.44
C GLY A 452 3.60 38.82 -8.99
N GLU A 453 3.84 40.12 -9.04
CA GLU A 453 5.10 40.71 -9.51
C GLU A 453 6.32 40.32 -8.67
N LYS A 454 6.11 39.78 -7.46
CA LYS A 454 7.19 39.38 -6.54
C LYS A 454 7.67 37.95 -6.76
N PHE A 455 7.12 37.22 -7.74
CA PHE A 455 7.60 35.88 -8.04
C PHE A 455 9.09 35.85 -8.38
N SER A 456 9.59 36.86 -9.10
CA SER A 456 11.02 36.99 -9.45
C SER A 456 11.94 37.03 -8.21
N VAL A 457 11.48 37.64 -7.12
CA VAL A 457 12.22 37.70 -5.86
C VAL A 457 12.19 36.35 -5.15
N ALA A 458 11.03 35.70 -5.10
CA ALA A 458 10.91 34.35 -4.54
C ALA A 458 11.72 33.30 -5.34
N TRP A 459 11.80 33.46 -6.66
CA TRP A 459 12.62 32.62 -7.54
C TRP A 459 14.12 32.80 -7.27
N LYS A 460 14.58 34.05 -7.13
CA LYS A 460 15.97 34.33 -6.76
C LYS A 460 16.31 33.77 -5.38
N ASP A 461 15.45 34.02 -4.39
CA ASP A 461 15.57 33.46 -3.04
C ASP A 461 15.71 31.93 -3.07
N ALA A 462 14.93 31.25 -3.92
CA ALA A 462 15.01 29.81 -4.08
C ALA A 462 16.36 29.38 -4.67
N LEU A 463 16.86 30.04 -5.72
CA LEU A 463 18.17 29.74 -6.30
C LEU A 463 19.30 29.97 -5.30
N ASP A 464 19.27 31.08 -4.55
CA ASP A 464 20.27 31.43 -3.55
C ASP A 464 20.31 30.40 -2.41
N LEU A 465 19.14 29.92 -1.95
CA LEU A 465 19.07 28.85 -0.94
C LEU A 465 19.68 27.56 -1.47
N LEU A 466 19.28 27.14 -2.68
CA LEU A 466 19.71 25.87 -3.26
C LEU A 466 21.19 25.86 -3.64
N GLY A 467 21.78 27.01 -3.93
CA GLY A 467 23.21 27.16 -4.18
C GLY A 467 24.11 26.79 -2.99
N ASN A 468 23.56 26.67 -1.78
CA ASN A 468 24.31 26.26 -0.59
C ASN A 468 24.42 24.73 -0.42
N TYR A 469 23.79 23.94 -1.29
CA TYR A 469 23.76 22.49 -1.20
C TYR A 469 24.52 21.84 -2.36
N ASP A 470 25.18 20.72 -2.08
CA ASP A 470 25.94 19.98 -3.09
C ASP A 470 25.02 19.32 -4.12
N ARG A 471 25.60 18.98 -5.28
CA ARG A 471 24.85 18.41 -6.40
C ARG A 471 24.22 17.06 -6.06
N ASP A 472 24.82 16.24 -5.21
CA ASP A 472 24.27 14.91 -4.86
C ASP A 472 23.04 15.04 -3.97
N THR A 473 23.07 15.97 -3.00
CA THR A 473 21.89 16.37 -2.22
C THR A 473 20.76 16.87 -3.12
N LEU A 474 21.09 17.67 -4.15
CA LEU A 474 20.11 18.13 -5.12
C LEU A 474 19.68 17.04 -6.11
N LEU A 475 20.49 16.03 -6.42
CA LEU A 475 20.09 14.92 -7.29
C LEU A 475 19.24 13.87 -6.58
N SER A 476 19.32 13.78 -5.24
CA SER A 476 18.46 12.88 -4.47
C SER A 476 17.20 13.57 -3.96
N GLN A 477 16.04 13.03 -4.34
CA GLN A 477 14.73 13.48 -3.87
C GLN A 477 14.60 13.40 -2.35
N ASN A 478 15.12 12.34 -1.74
CA ASN A 478 15.08 12.14 -0.29
C ASN A 478 15.97 13.13 0.45
N ALA A 479 17.22 13.33 -0.01
CA ALA A 479 18.14 14.28 0.59
C ALA A 479 17.62 15.73 0.43
N PHE A 480 17.16 16.08 -0.77
CA PHE A 480 16.50 17.36 -1.03
C PHE A 480 15.32 17.62 -0.08
N TYR A 481 14.43 16.64 0.11
CA TYR A 481 13.31 16.82 1.03
C TYR A 481 13.76 17.00 2.48
N ARG A 482 14.67 16.13 2.95
CA ARG A 482 15.11 16.09 4.36
C ARG A 482 15.96 17.30 4.74
N ASP A 483 16.91 17.67 3.89
CA ASP A 483 18.02 18.57 4.24
C ASP A 483 17.81 19.99 3.70
N VAL A 484 17.00 20.14 2.65
CA VAL A 484 16.74 21.43 1.99
C VAL A 484 15.32 21.90 2.26
N TYR A 485 14.32 21.14 1.84
CA TYR A 485 12.93 21.59 1.91
C TYR A 485 12.42 21.64 3.35
N LYS A 486 12.48 20.53 4.08
CA LYS A 486 11.88 20.41 5.42
C LYS A 486 12.39 21.45 6.43
N PRO A 487 13.70 21.78 6.50
CA PRO A 487 14.21 22.78 7.44
C PRO A 487 13.81 24.22 7.07
N ASN A 488 13.69 24.53 5.78
CA ASN A 488 13.46 25.89 5.29
C ASN A 488 11.98 26.19 4.96
N ARG A 489 11.13 25.17 4.92
CA ARG A 489 9.75 25.28 4.43
C ARG A 489 8.94 26.37 5.13
N ASP A 490 8.89 26.34 6.46
CA ASP A 490 7.97 27.19 7.21
C ASP A 490 8.48 28.65 7.27
N SER A 491 9.79 28.85 7.39
CA SER A 491 10.40 30.19 7.30
C SER A 491 10.23 30.82 5.91
N LEU A 492 10.32 30.02 4.84
CA LEU A 492 10.03 30.51 3.48
C LEU A 492 8.56 30.84 3.27
N VAL A 493 7.63 30.06 3.84
CA VAL A 493 6.19 30.41 3.80
C VAL A 493 5.96 31.77 4.45
N GLU A 494 6.54 32.00 5.64
CA GLU A 494 6.40 33.28 6.35
C GLU A 494 7.06 34.43 5.57
N LYS A 495 8.34 34.27 5.21
CA LYS A 495 9.12 35.27 4.46
C LYS A 495 8.40 35.69 3.18
N TRP A 496 7.93 34.72 2.39
CA TRP A 496 7.27 35.01 1.12
C TRP A 496 5.83 35.48 1.28
N SER A 497 5.13 35.12 2.37
CA SER A 497 3.83 35.72 2.68
C SER A 497 3.98 37.21 2.99
N VAL A 498 4.95 37.59 3.82
CA VAL A 498 5.26 38.99 4.14
C VAL A 498 5.66 39.78 2.88
N LEU A 499 6.45 39.17 2.00
CA LEU A 499 6.85 39.75 0.71
C LEU A 499 5.63 40.18 -0.13
N VAL A 500 4.59 39.33 -0.18
CA VAL A 500 3.37 39.58 -0.95
C VAL A 500 2.43 40.57 -0.23
N GLU A 501 2.33 40.49 1.10
CA GLU A 501 1.51 41.41 1.90
C GLU A 501 2.04 42.86 1.88
N GLY A 502 3.36 43.04 1.81
CA GLY A 502 4.01 44.34 1.67
C GLY A 502 3.64 45.07 0.37
N GLN A 503 3.32 44.34 -0.69
CA GLN A 503 2.83 44.89 -1.96
C GLN A 503 1.41 45.45 -1.83
N VAL A 504 0.51 44.70 -1.18
CA VAL A 504 -0.90 45.10 -0.99
C VAL A 504 -1.03 46.38 -0.15
N LYS A 505 -0.10 46.61 0.80
CA LYS A 505 -0.06 47.85 1.59
C LYS A 505 0.43 49.06 0.77
N LYS A 506 1.42 48.90 -0.13
CA LYS A 506 1.96 49.98 -0.99
C LYS A 506 1.00 50.42 -2.10
N GLU A 507 0.24 49.48 -2.68
CA GLU A 507 -0.79 49.78 -3.69
C GLU A 507 -2.01 50.51 -3.08
N LYS A 508 -2.34 50.24 -1.80
CA LYS A 508 -3.42 50.94 -1.10
C LYS A 508 -3.06 52.38 -0.70
N THR A 509 -1.80 52.71 -0.42
CA THR A 509 -1.37 54.08 -0.09
C THR A 509 -1.20 54.97 -1.32
N THR A 510 -0.96 54.40 -2.50
CA THR A 510 -0.82 55.14 -3.77
C THR A 510 -2.15 55.43 -4.46
N GLY A 511 -3.25 54.76 -4.06
CA GLY A 511 -4.59 54.95 -4.61
C GLY A 511 -5.50 55.96 -3.89
N ARG A 512 -5.00 56.74 -2.92
CA ARG A 512 -5.79 57.83 -2.29
C ARG A 512 -5.42 59.17 -2.96
N PRO A 513 -6.27 59.75 -3.83
CA PRO A 513 -6.02 61.10 -4.30
C PRO A 513 -6.16 62.06 -3.12
N SER A 514 -5.14 62.90 -2.92
CA SER A 514 -5.23 64.08 -2.06
C SER A 514 -6.35 64.96 -2.60
N ARG A 515 -7.41 65.15 -1.80
CA ARG A 515 -8.45 66.14 -2.09
C ARG A 515 -7.82 67.54 -1.99
N PRO A 516 -8.05 68.44 -2.97
CA PRO A 516 -7.73 69.86 -2.81
C PRO A 516 -8.58 70.50 -1.71
#